data_AF-A0A6N7A8V5-F1
#
_entry.id   AF-A0A6N7A8V5-F1
#
_cell.length_a   1.000
_cell.length_b   1.000
_cell.length_c   1.000
_cell.angle_alpha   90.00
_cell.angle_beta   90.00
_cell.angle_gamma   90.00
#
_symmetry.space_group_name_H-M   'P 1'
#
loop_
_entity.id
_entity.type
_entity.pdbx_description
1 polymer ?
#
loop_
_entity_poly.entity_id
_entity_poly.type
_entity_poly.pdbx_seq_one_letter_code
_entity_poly.pdbx_strand_id
1 'polypeptide(L)' 'MNTLHVRSIPDDLYQRLRQFAQSRNRSLSAQVVTMLTRALEDEERQREQAKALASIRRRRFAPPAKSPSSLDLLREDRKR' A
#
# COMPACT_ATOMS: atom_id res chain seq x y z
N MET A 1 -19.84 -21.05 -10.42
CA MET A 1 -20.17 -19.80 -9.71
C MET A 1 -19.98 -20.06 -8.24
N ASN A 2 -19.12 -19.29 -7.57
CA ASN A 2 -18.84 -19.47 -6.14
C ASN A 2 -19.61 -18.39 -5.39
N THR A 3 -20.53 -18.81 -4.51
CA THR A 3 -21.36 -17.88 -3.72
C THR A 3 -20.77 -17.73 -2.33
N LEU A 4 -20.42 -16.50 -1.95
CA LEU A 4 -19.97 -16.18 -0.60
C LEU A 4 -21.17 -15.71 0.22
N HIS A 5 -21.49 -16.43 1.30
CA HIS A 5 -22.49 -16.01 2.28
C HIS A 5 -21.80 -15.44 3.51
N VAL A 6 -22.01 -14.16 3.77
CA VAL A 6 -21.54 -13.50 5.00
C VAL A 6 -22.72 -13.38 5.95
N ARG A 7 -22.61 -13.94 7.15
CA ARG A 7 -23.63 -13.87 8.21
C ARG A 7 -23.24 -12.87 9.28
N SER A 8 -24.24 -12.38 10.01
CA SER A 8 -24.06 -11.48 11.16
C SER A 8 -23.34 -10.19 10.83
N ILE A 9 -23.72 -9.54 9.72
CA ILE A 9 -23.24 -8.20 9.38
C ILE A 9 -23.96 -7.21 10.30
N PRO A 10 -23.23 -6.36 11.04
CA PRO A 10 -23.84 -5.26 11.80
C PRO A 10 -24.68 -4.36 10.89
N ASP A 11 -25.85 -3.92 11.38
CA ASP A 11 -26.78 -3.12 10.58
C ASP A 11 -26.14 -1.81 10.09
N ASP A 12 -25.31 -1.17 10.92
CA ASP A 12 -24.59 0.05 10.58
C ASP A 12 -23.63 -0.17 9.40
N LEU A 13 -22.90 -1.28 9.40
CA LEU A 13 -22.00 -1.65 8.31
C LEU A 13 -22.78 -1.93 7.03
N TYR A 14 -23.90 -2.64 7.13
CA TYR A 14 -24.77 -2.90 5.99
C TYR A 14 -25.29 -1.58 5.36
N GLN A 15 -25.75 -0.63 6.18
CA GLN A 15 -26.22 0.67 5.69
C GLN A 15 -25.11 1.47 5.01
N ARG A 16 -23.90 1.48 5.59
CA ARG A 16 -22.74 2.15 4.98
C ARG A 16 -22.37 1.54 3.63
N LEU A 17 -22.36 0.21 3.52
CA LEU A 17 -22.10 -0.48 2.25
C LEU A 17 -23.17 -0.15 1.21
N ARG A 18 -24.45 -0.11 1.61
CA ARG A 18 -25.56 0.24 0.73
C ARG A 18 -25.44 1.67 0.20
N GLN A 19 -25.18 2.64 1.08
CA GLN A 19 -24.99 4.05 0.70
C GLN A 19 -23.79 4.20 -0.25
N PHE A 20 -22.69 3.50 0.04
CA PHE A 20 -21.51 3.54 -0.82
C PHE A 20 -21.79 2.96 -2.20
N ALA A 21 -22.51 1.83 -2.28
CA ALA A 21 -22.93 1.24 -3.55
C ALA A 21 -23.81 2.20 -4.36
N GLN A 22 -24.78 2.87 -3.70
CA GLN A 22 -25.65 3.88 -4.32
C GLN A 22 -24.85 5.07 -4.87
N SER A 23 -23.91 5.62 -4.11
CA SER A 23 -23.05 6.73 -4.57
C SER A 23 -22.21 6.38 -5.80
N ARG A 24 -21.98 5.09 -6.05
CA ARG A 24 -21.22 4.56 -7.19
C ARG A 24 -22.12 4.01 -8.30
N ASN A 25 -23.45 4.15 -8.19
CA ASN A 25 -24.45 3.59 -9.10
C ASN A 25 -24.25 2.09 -9.36
N ARG A 26 -23.98 1.33 -8.28
CA ARG A 26 -23.72 -0.12 -8.33
C ARG A 26 -24.66 -0.88 -7.42
N SER A 27 -24.90 -2.15 -7.76
CA SER A 27 -25.55 -3.07 -6.83
C SER A 27 -24.64 -3.35 -5.63
N LEU A 28 -25.25 -3.70 -4.49
CA LEU A 28 -24.51 -4.03 -3.27
C LEU A 28 -23.49 -5.16 -3.52
N SER A 29 -23.91 -6.23 -4.19
CA SER A 29 -23.03 -7.37 -4.51
C SER A 29 -21.85 -6.95 -5.39
N ALA A 30 -22.08 -6.14 -6.43
CA ALA A 30 -21.00 -5.64 -7.29
C ALA A 30 -20.03 -4.74 -6.53
N GLN A 31 -20.55 -3.91 -5.60
CA GLN A 31 -19.73 -3.06 -4.75
C GLN A 31 -18.87 -3.88 -3.79
N VAL A 32 -19.44 -4.92 -3.16
CA VAL A 32 -18.70 -5.83 -2.27
C VAL A 32 -17.60 -6.56 -3.01
N VAL A 33 -17.88 -7.11 -4.20
CA VAL A 33 -16.85 -7.76 -5.03
C VAL A 33 -15.72 -6.78 -5.36
N THR A 34 -16.04 -5.55 -5.77
CA THR A 34 -15.02 -4.53 -6.06
C THR A 34 -14.14 -4.25 -4.84
N MET A 35 -14.73 -4.16 -3.65
CA MET A 35 -13.99 -3.90 -2.42
C MET A 35 -13.08 -5.06 -2.05
N LEU A 36 -13.56 -6.30 -2.18
CA LEU A 36 -12.75 -7.50 -1.95
C LEU A 36 -11.57 -7.59 -2.91
N THR A 37 -11.79 -7.31 -4.20
CA THR A 37 -10.71 -7.28 -5.20
C THR A 37 -9.65 -6.25 -4.83
N ARG A 38 -10.06 -5.03 -4.50
CA ARG A 38 -9.11 -3.96 -4.11
C ARG A 38 -8.35 -4.30 -2.84
N ALA A 39 -9.01 -4.89 -1.84
CA ALA A 39 -8.34 -5.29 -0.61
C ALA A 39 -7.23 -6.31 -0.86
N LEU A 40 -7.45 -7.26 -1.77
CA LEU A 40 -6.43 -8.24 -2.16
C LEU A 40 -5.27 -7.57 -2.92
N GLU A 41 -5.57 -6.69 -3.88
CA GLU A 41 -4.55 -5.93 -4.62
C GLU A 41 -3.70 -5.05 -3.68
N ASP A 42 -4.31 -4.43 -2.69
CA ASP A 42 -3.62 -3.59 -1.71
C ASP A 42 -2.73 -4.42 -0.78
N GLU A 43 -3.18 -5.58 -0.32
CA GLU A 43 -2.38 -6.54 0.45
C GLU A 43 -1.15 -7.02 -0.34
N GLU A 44 -1.33 -7.38 -1.61
CA GLU A 44 -0.23 -7.78 -2.49
C GLU A 44 0.76 -6.64 -2.68
N ARG A 45 0.27 -5.44 -2.99
CA ARG A 45 1.09 -4.24 -3.17
C ARG A 45 1.90 -3.91 -1.91
N GLN A 46 1.30 -3.99 -0.73
CA GLN A 46 2.01 -3.75 0.53
C GLN A 46 3.14 -4.76 0.74
N ARG A 47 2.90 -6.04 0.45
CA ARG A 47 3.93 -7.09 0.55
C ARG A 47 5.08 -6.86 -0.41
N GLU A 48 4.78 -6.48 -1.65
CA GLU A 48 5.81 -6.16 -2.65
C GLU A 48 6.63 -4.94 -2.26
N GLN A 49 5.98 -3.87 -1.79
CA GLN A 49 6.67 -2.67 -1.29
C GLN A 49 7.60 -3.00 -0.12
N ALA A 50 7.12 -3.81 0.85
CA ALA A 50 7.95 -4.25 1.96
C ALA A 50 9.19 -5.03 1.50
N LYS A 51 9.04 -5.94 0.52
CA LYS A 51 10.16 -6.66 -0.09
C LYS A 51 11.12 -5.72 -0.81
N ALA A 52 10.61 -4.76 -1.58
CA ALA A 52 11.43 -3.79 -2.28
C ALA A 52 12.26 -2.95 -1.30
N LEU A 53 11.63 -2.40 -0.26
CA LEU A 53 12.31 -1.63 0.80
C LEU A 53 13.35 -2.46 1.55
N ALA A 54 13.05 -3.72 1.87
CA ALA A 54 14.02 -4.64 2.48
C ALA A 54 15.23 -4.87 1.55
N SER A 55 15.00 -5.05 0.25
CA SER A 55 16.07 -5.23 -0.73
C SER A 55 16.96 -3.99 -0.88
N ILE A 56 16.37 -2.79 -0.80
CA ILE A 56 17.09 -1.51 -0.84
C ILE A 56 17.94 -1.39 0.42
N ARG A 57 17.35 -1.63 1.60
CA ARG A 57 18.08 -1.60 2.87
C ARG A 57 19.26 -2.57 2.88
N ARG A 58 19.09 -3.80 2.40
CA ARG A 58 20.16 -4.81 2.34
C ARG A 58 21.31 -4.41 1.41
N ARG A 59 21.00 -3.75 0.28
CA ARG A 59 22.00 -3.31 -0.71
C ARG A 59 22.57 -1.93 -0.43
N ARG A 60 22.06 -1.22 0.59
CA ARG A 60 22.48 0.14 0.88
C ARG A 60 23.91 0.12 1.42
N PHE A 61 24.82 0.73 0.68
CA PHE A 61 26.15 1.03 1.18
C PHE A 61 26.02 1.99 2.36
N ALA A 62 26.59 1.60 3.50
CA ALA A 62 26.74 2.46 4.66
C ALA A 62 28.20 2.91 4.74
N PRO A 63 28.51 4.19 4.48
CA PRO A 63 29.87 4.67 4.63
C PRO A 63 30.30 4.55 6.10
N PRO A 64 31.59 4.25 6.37
CA PRO A 64 32.13 4.22 7.72
C PRO A 64 31.86 5.53 8.49
N ALA A 65 31.80 5.46 9.82
CA ALA A 65 31.45 6.61 10.67
C ALA A 65 32.35 7.85 10.51
N LYS A 66 33.56 7.68 9.95
CA LYS A 66 34.52 8.77 9.70
C LYS A 66 34.56 9.23 8.24
N SER A 67 33.66 8.75 7.38
CA SER A 67 33.61 9.19 5.99
C SER A 67 33.15 10.66 5.91
N PRO A 68 33.78 11.47 5.03
CA PRO A 68 33.38 12.86 4.84
C PRO A 68 31.93 12.94 4.37
N SER A 69 31.23 14.01 4.77
CA SER A 69 29.85 14.19 4.32
C SER A 69 29.83 14.44 2.81
N SER A 70 28.71 14.11 2.16
CA SER A 70 28.51 14.43 0.74
C SER A 70 28.69 15.93 0.47
N LEU A 71 28.38 16.76 1.45
CA LEU A 71 28.51 18.21 1.36
C LEU A 71 29.98 18.67 1.41
N ASP A 72 30.83 17.98 2.18
CA ASP A 72 32.26 18.27 2.24
C ASP A 72 32.95 17.90 0.91
N LEU A 73 32.59 16.75 0.33
CA LEU A 73 33.09 16.32 -0.98
C LEU A 73 32.71 17.30 -2.09
N LEU A 74 31.46 17.79 -2.10
CA LEU A 74 31.00 18.79 -3.07
C LEU A 74 31.72 20.14 -2.93
N ARG A 75 32.11 20.53 -1.71
CA ARG A 75 32.88 21.75 -1.48
C ARG A 75 34.32 21.63 -1.94
N GLU A 76 34.92 20.46 -1.80
CA GLU A 76 36.27 20.16 -2.30
C GLU A 76 36.31 20.24 -3.83
N ASP A 77 35.32 19.62 -4.49
CA ASP A 77 35.26 19.57 -5.96
C ASP A 77 35.09 20.97 -6.60
N ARG A 78 34.31 21.85 -5.96
CA ARG A 78 34.14 23.25 -6.41
C ARG A 78 35.37 24.15 -6.23
N LYS A 79 36.36 23.69 -5.46
CA LYS A 79 37.62 24.43 -5.22
C LYS A 79 38.75 23.97 -6.14
N ARG A 80 38.54 22.92 -6.95
CA ARG A 80 39.41 22.53 -8.06
C ARG A 80 39.08 23.32 -9.32
#